data_AF-A0A6M3JK11-F1
#
_entry.id   AF-A0A6M3JK11-F1
#
_cell.length_a   1.000
_cell.length_b   1.000
_cell.length_c   1.000
_cell.angle_alpha   90.00
_cell.angle_beta   90.00
_cell.angle_gamma   90.00
#
_symmetry.space_group_name_H-M   'P 1'
#
loop_
_entity.id
_entity.type
_entity.pdbx_description
1 polymer ?
#
loop_
_entity_poly.entity_id
_entity_poly.type
_entity_poly.pdbx_seq_one_letter_code
_entity_poly.pdbx_strand_id
1 'polypeptide(L)'
;MLLNVFERLLLRNIVPQIQGWNYAHMKEARELIEGLFTEQEETDLQFEQEGTQVKWKIAKEDGEPIPQERDIPVSDGLQKKIGKFLTQLDKEERLGFEHMTLCDKFIEAIE
;
A
#
# COMPACT_ATOMS: atom_id res chain seq x y z
N MET A 1 -3.08 -5.91 -8.73
CA MET A 1 -2.23 -6.53 -7.70
C MET A 1 -3.00 -6.60 -6.38
N LEU A 2 -3.12 -7.78 -5.77
CA LEU A 2 -3.84 -7.94 -4.51
C LEU A 2 -3.01 -7.39 -3.33
N LEU A 3 -3.54 -6.41 -2.61
CA LEU A 3 -2.88 -5.75 -1.47
C LEU A 3 -3.76 -5.78 -0.22
N ASN A 4 -3.16 -6.08 0.93
CA ASN A 4 -3.82 -5.99 2.23
C ASN A 4 -3.84 -4.54 2.78
N VAL A 5 -4.57 -4.30 3.87
CA VAL A 5 -4.69 -2.96 4.49
C VAL A 5 -3.34 -2.34 4.81
N PHE A 6 -2.41 -3.12 5.38
CA PHE A 6 -1.10 -2.64 5.78
C PHE A 6 -0.24 -2.21 4.59
N GLU A 7 -0.19 -3.04 3.55
CA GLU A 7 0.54 -2.74 2.31
C GLU A 7 -0.03 -1.49 1.62
N ARG A 8 -1.36 -1.32 1.63
CA ARG A 8 -2.02 -0.12 1.11
C ARG A 8 -1.63 1.13 1.89
N LEU A 9 -1.61 1.06 3.23
CA LEU A 9 -1.14 2.17 4.07
C LEU A 9 0.34 2.49 3.81
N LEU A 10 1.16 1.45 3.64
CA LEU A 10 2.57 1.63 3.36
C LEU A 10 2.79 2.29 1.99
N LEU A 11 2.07 1.87 0.95
CA LEU A 11 2.07 2.53 -0.36
C LEU A 11 1.67 4.01 -0.27
N ARG A 12 0.63 4.32 0.50
CA ARG A 12 0.20 5.71 0.74
C ARG A 12 1.35 6.57 1.30
N ASN A 13 2.20 5.97 2.14
CA ASN A 13 3.35 6.65 2.75
C ASN A 13 4.58 6.71 1.83
N ILE A 14 4.87 5.68 1.03
CA ILE A 14 6.10 5.63 0.23
C ILE A 14 5.98 6.30 -1.14
N VAL A 15 4.82 6.22 -1.80
CA VAL A 15 4.64 6.77 -3.16
C VAL A 15 4.95 8.28 -3.21
N PRO A 16 4.52 9.11 -2.25
CA PRO A 16 4.87 10.53 -2.23
C PRO A 16 6.36 10.83 -2.07
N GLN A 17 7.16 9.89 -1.53
CA GLN A 17 8.59 10.08 -1.27
C GLN A 17 9.46 9.82 -2.50
N ILE A 18 8.91 9.13 -3.51
CA ILE A 18 9.62 8.82 -4.75
C ILE A 18 9.99 10.13 -5.47
N GLN A 19 11.23 10.23 -5.93
CA GLN A 19 11.73 11.40 -6.65
C GLN A 19 11.63 11.23 -8.18
N GLY A 20 11.74 12.33 -8.93
CA GLY A 20 11.80 12.28 -10.39
C GLY A 20 10.46 11.93 -11.05
N TRP A 21 9.35 12.37 -10.45
CA TRP A 21 8.04 12.32 -11.09
C TRP A 21 7.96 13.32 -12.25
N ASN A 22 7.41 12.89 -13.39
CA ASN A 22 6.96 13.82 -14.42
C ASN A 22 5.44 14.01 -14.25
N TYR A 23 4.84 14.92 -15.02
CA TYR A 23 3.41 15.22 -14.87
C TYR A 23 2.49 13.98 -15.02
N ALA A 24 2.75 13.13 -16.01
CA ALA A 24 1.98 11.90 -16.20
C ALA A 24 2.09 10.97 -14.98
N HIS A 25 3.31 10.76 -14.49
CA HIS A 25 3.51 9.92 -13.32
C HIS A 25 2.92 10.51 -12.03
N MET A 26 2.92 11.85 -11.87
CA MET A 26 2.27 12.49 -10.73
C MET A 26 0.75 12.23 -10.74
N LYS A 27 0.14 12.29 -11.92
CA LYS A 27 -1.27 11.97 -12.10
C LYS A 27 -1.56 10.51 -11.73
N GLU A 28 -0.78 9.57 -12.28
CA GLU A 28 -0.92 8.15 -11.96
C GLU A 28 -0.70 7.86 -10.46
N ALA A 29 0.33 8.47 -9.86
CA ALA A 29 0.61 8.31 -8.42
C ALA A 29 -0.53 8.85 -7.55
N ARG A 30 -1.15 9.96 -7.95
CA ARG A 30 -2.32 10.51 -7.28
C ARG A 30 -3.52 9.60 -7.40
N GLU A 31 -3.82 9.13 -8.61
CA GLU A 31 -4.92 8.18 -8.87
C GLU A 31 -4.74 6.89 -8.09
N LEU A 32 -3.50 6.38 -8.00
CA LEU A 32 -3.16 5.25 -7.15
C LEU A 32 -3.49 5.55 -5.69
N ILE A 33 -2.97 6.64 -5.12
CA ILE A 33 -3.16 7.00 -3.71
C ILE A 33 -4.65 7.18 -3.35
N GLU A 34 -5.40 7.87 -4.21
CA GLU A 34 -6.85 8.07 -4.04
C GLU A 34 -7.63 6.76 -4.19
N GLY A 35 -7.10 5.79 -4.96
CA GLY A 35 -7.71 4.49 -5.19
C GLY A 35 -7.33 3.38 -4.19
N LEU A 36 -6.40 3.64 -3.25
CA LEU A 36 -6.00 2.66 -2.24
C LEU A 36 -7.14 2.32 -1.28
N PHE A 37 -7.96 3.32 -0.94
CA PHE A 37 -9.09 3.18 -0.01
C PHE A 37 -10.31 3.86 -0.59
N THR A 38 -11.46 3.19 -0.52
CA THR A 38 -12.75 3.84 -0.72
C THR A 38 -13.13 4.65 0.52
N GLU A 39 -14.03 5.63 0.37
CA GLU A 39 -14.53 6.42 1.50
C GLU A 39 -15.16 5.53 2.60
N GLN A 40 -15.84 4.45 2.18
CA GLN A 40 -16.43 3.48 3.10
C GLN A 40 -15.35 2.71 3.87
N GLU A 41 -14.29 2.26 3.20
CA GLU A 41 -13.16 1.58 3.86
C GLU A 41 -12.44 2.50 4.85
N GLU A 42 -12.27 3.78 4.55
CA GLU A 42 -11.67 4.73 5.51
C GLU A 42 -12.50 4.88 6.79
N THR A 43 -13.80 4.59 6.72
CA THR A 43 -14.69 4.58 7.89
C THR A 43 -14.68 3.22 8.59
N ASP A 44 -14.74 2.13 7.84
CA ASP A 44 -14.93 0.77 8.35
C ASP A 44 -13.63 0.13 8.87
N LEU A 45 -12.49 0.40 8.24
CA LEU A 45 -11.19 -0.11 8.63
C LEU A 45 -10.69 0.64 9.86
N GLN A 46 -11.21 0.23 11.02
CA GLN A 46 -10.80 0.71 12.32
C GLN A 46 -10.01 -0.36 13.07
N PHE A 47 -9.28 0.07 14.09
CA PHE A 47 -8.62 -0.85 15.01
C PHE A 47 -9.59 -1.34 16.08
N GLU A 48 -9.50 -2.62 16.40
CA GLU A 48 -10.10 -3.21 17.58
C GLU A 48 -8.99 -3.72 18.52
N GLN A 49 -9.21 -3.54 19.82
CA GLN A 49 -8.28 -3.99 20.85
C GLN A 49 -8.83 -5.25 21.51
N GLU A 50 -8.06 -6.34 21.45
CA GLU A 50 -8.35 -7.59 22.14
C GLU A 50 -7.25 -7.84 23.17
N GLY A 51 -7.53 -7.49 24.43
CA GLY A 51 -6.55 -7.52 25.51
C GLY A 51 -5.38 -6.55 25.25
N THR A 52 -4.20 -7.10 24.96
CA THR A 52 -2.99 -6.32 24.64
C THR A 52 -2.69 -6.23 23.14
N GLN A 53 -3.51 -6.88 22.29
CA GLN A 53 -3.32 -6.88 20.85
C GLN A 53 -4.23 -5.86 20.18
N VAL A 54 -3.69 -5.15 19.20
CA VAL A 54 -4.45 -4.26 18.31
C VAL A 54 -4.51 -4.93 16.95
N LYS A 55 -5.72 -5.11 16.42
CA LYS A 55 -5.96 -5.74 15.12
C LYS A 55 -6.96 -4.93 14.30
N TRP A 56 -7.00 -5.16 12.99
CA TRP A 56 -8.01 -4.57 12.14
C TRP A 56 -9.38 -5.20 12.40
N LYS A 57 -10.41 -4.38 12.43
CA LYS A 57 -11.80 -4.85 12.46
C LYS A 57 -12.09 -5.66 11.20
N ILE A 58 -12.56 -6.89 11.37
CA ILE A 58 -12.81 -7.83 10.26
C ILE A 58 -14.27 -7.88 9.81
N ALA A 59 -15.19 -7.36 10.62
CA ALA A 59 -16.62 -7.33 10.32
C ALA A 59 -17.27 -6.06 10.89
N LYS A 60 -18.30 -5.57 10.23
CA LYS A 60 -19.15 -4.47 10.70
C LYS A 60 -20.02 -4.92 11.89
N GLU A 61 -20.73 -3.97 12.50
CA GLU A 61 -21.61 -4.26 13.65
C GLU A 61 -22.79 -5.19 13.29
N ASP A 62 -23.23 -5.17 12.04
CA ASP A 62 -24.28 -6.03 11.49
C ASP A 62 -23.76 -7.43 11.09
N GLY A 63 -22.46 -7.69 11.24
CA GLY A 63 -21.82 -8.95 10.91
C GLY A 63 -21.35 -9.06 9.45
N GLU A 64 -21.52 -8.03 8.62
CA GLU A 64 -20.96 -8.05 7.26
C GLU A 64 -19.42 -8.02 7.30
N PRO A 65 -18.73 -8.84 6.49
CA PRO A 65 -17.27 -8.84 6.44
C PRO A 65 -16.73 -7.53 5.84
N ILE A 66 -15.68 -6.99 6.44
CA ILE A 66 -14.95 -5.84 5.90
C ILE A 66 -13.82 -6.38 5.02
N PRO A 67 -13.76 -6.05 3.71
CA PRO A 67 -12.69 -6.51 2.83
C PRO A 67 -11.31 -6.05 3.31
N GLN A 68 -10.45 -7.01 3.63
CA GLN A 68 -9.09 -6.74 4.10
C GLN A 68 -8.08 -6.63 2.95
N GLU A 69 -8.39 -7.30 1.83
CA GLU A 69 -7.58 -7.30 0.63
C GLU A 69 -8.34 -6.66 -0.52
N ARG A 70 -7.60 -5.96 -1.39
CA ARG A 70 -8.15 -5.29 -2.55
C ARG A 70 -7.21 -5.45 -3.75
N ASP A 71 -7.80 -5.70 -4.91
CA ASP A 71 -7.04 -5.63 -6.15
C ASP A 71 -6.81 -4.17 -6.53
N ILE A 72 -5.55 -3.73 -6.47
CA ILE A 72 -5.13 -2.38 -6.81
C ILE A 72 -4.50 -2.40 -8.21
N PRO A 73 -5.06 -1.66 -9.18
CA PRO A 73 -4.43 -1.50 -10.48
C PRO A 73 -3.21 -0.60 -10.33
N VAL A 74 -2.05 -1.11 -10.75
CA VAL A 74 -0.80 -0.35 -10.80
C VAL A 74 -0.26 -0.45 -12.21
N SER A 75 0.07 0.70 -12.82
CA SER A 75 0.70 0.72 -14.14
C SER A 75 2.13 0.14 -14.07
N ASP A 76 2.61 -0.45 -15.16
CA ASP A 76 4.00 -0.93 -15.24
C ASP A 76 5.02 0.18 -14.92
N GLY A 77 4.69 1.43 -15.29
CA GLY A 77 5.51 2.61 -15.01
C GLY A 77 5.61 2.91 -13.52
N LEU A 78 4.48 2.90 -12.81
CA LEU A 78 4.44 3.05 -11.36
C LEU A 78 5.12 1.89 -10.66
N GLN A 79 4.85 0.65 -11.08
CA GLN A 79 5.43 -0.53 -10.48
C GLN A 79 6.97 -0.48 -10.54
N LYS A 80 7.54 -0.14 -11.71
CA LYS A 80 8.99 0.04 -11.88
C LYS A 80 9.56 1.16 -11.00
N LYS A 81 8.82 2.25 -10.80
CA LYS A 81 9.28 3.34 -9.94
C LYS A 81 9.24 2.99 -8.46
N ILE A 82 8.19 2.32 -8.01
CA ILE A 82 8.05 1.82 -6.63
C ILE A 82 9.14 0.79 -6.36
N GLY A 83 9.35 -0.19 -7.26
CA GLY A 83 10.42 -1.18 -7.13
C GLY A 83 11.81 -0.53 -7.05
N LYS A 84 12.12 0.42 -7.94
CA LYS A 84 13.39 1.19 -7.87
C LYS A 84 13.56 1.94 -6.56
N PHE A 85 12.49 2.54 -6.03
CA PHE A 85 12.54 3.23 -4.75
C PHE A 85 12.80 2.28 -3.59
N LEU A 86 12.13 1.12 -3.55
CA LEU A 86 12.38 0.09 -2.54
C LEU A 86 13.82 -0.44 -2.62
N THR A 87 14.35 -0.71 -3.81
CA THR A 87 15.76 -1.07 -4.01
C THR A 87 16.71 0.04 -3.57
N GLN A 88 16.34 1.32 -3.74
CA GLN A 88 17.15 2.44 -3.27
C GLN A 88 17.14 2.52 -1.74
N LEU A 89 15.99 2.32 -1.09
CA LEU A 89 15.91 2.26 0.38
C LEU A 89 16.79 1.14 0.95
N ASP A 90 16.82 -0.02 0.29
CA ASP A 90 17.69 -1.14 0.68
C ASP A 90 19.16 -0.75 0.61
N LYS A 91 19.60 -0.15 -0.50
CA LYS A 91 20.96 0.37 -0.68
C LYS A 91 21.35 1.46 0.32
N GLU A 92 20.37 2.22 0.81
CA GLU A 92 20.56 3.27 1.81
C GLU A 92 20.45 2.75 3.25
N GLU A 93 20.26 1.44 3.47
CA GLU A 93 20.00 0.82 4.78
C GLU A 93 18.78 1.41 5.50
N ARG A 94 17.80 1.91 4.73
CA ARG A 94 16.55 2.52 5.20
C ARG A 94 15.33 1.65 4.97
N LEU A 95 15.50 0.47 4.37
CA LEU A 95 14.45 -0.50 4.16
C LEU A 95 14.10 -1.18 5.49
N GLY A 96 13.08 -0.67 6.18
CA GLY A 96 12.50 -1.30 7.36
C GLY A 96 11.78 -2.62 7.04
N PHE A 97 11.58 -3.47 8.06
CA PHE A 97 10.90 -4.76 7.93
C PHE A 97 9.49 -4.64 7.34
N GLU A 98 8.79 -3.54 7.62
CA GLU A 98 7.49 -3.22 7.07
C GLU A 98 7.45 -3.22 5.53
N HIS A 99 8.57 -2.92 4.87
CA HIS A 99 8.65 -2.82 3.41
C HIS A 99 8.81 -4.16 2.71
N MET A 100 9.15 -5.23 3.43
CA MET A 100 9.41 -6.54 2.82
C MET A 100 8.17 -7.07 2.09
N THR A 101 6.98 -6.84 2.63
CA THR A 101 5.71 -7.24 2.01
C THR A 101 5.44 -6.56 0.66
N LEU A 102 5.99 -5.36 0.46
CA LEU A 102 5.94 -4.67 -0.83
C LEU A 102 7.09 -5.10 -1.76
N CYS A 103 8.25 -5.48 -1.23
CA CYS A 103 9.38 -5.92 -2.04
C CYS A 103 9.01 -7.15 -2.87
N ASP A 104 8.36 -8.14 -2.26
CA ASP A 104 7.88 -9.36 -2.93
C ASP A 104 6.93 -9.05 -4.10
N LYS A 105 6.22 -7.91 -4.05
CA LYS A 105 5.22 -7.54 -5.05
C LYS A 105 5.76 -6.59 -6.13
N PHE A 106 6.73 -5.75 -5.78
CA PHE A 106 7.21 -4.66 -6.63
C PHE A 106 8.62 -4.84 -7.16
N ILE A 107 9.46 -5.66 -6.52
CA ILE A 107 10.83 -5.96 -6.96
C ILE A 107 10.85 -7.26 -7.76
N GLU A 108 10.28 -8.35 -7.25
CA GLU A 108 10.27 -9.65 -7.95
C GLU A 108 9.51 -9.60 -9.28
N ALA A 109 8.58 -8.66 -9.46
CA ALA A 109 7.86 -8.46 -10.71
C ALA A 109 8.68 -7.74 -11.82
N ILE A 110 9.90 -7.29 -11.51
CA ILE A 110 10.79 -6.57 -12.45
C ILE A 110 11.89 -7.48 -13.00
N GLU A 111 12.15 -8.64 -12.37
CA GLU A 111 13.07 -9.68 -12.86
C GLU A 111 12.39 -10.61 -13.88
#